data_AF-A0A0L0C2E5-F1
#
_entry.id   AF-A0A0L0C2E5-F1
#
_cell.length_a   1.000
_cell.length_b   1.000
_cell.length_c   1.000
_cell.angle_alpha   90.00
_cell.angle_beta   90.00
_cell.angle_gamma   90.00
#
_symmetry.space_group_name_H-M   'P 1'
#
loop_
_entity.id
_entity.type
_entity.pdbx_description
1 polymer ?
#
loop_
_entity_poly.entity_id
_entity_poly.type
_entity_poly.pdbx_seq_one_letter_code
_entity_poly.pdbx_strand_id
1 'polypeptide(L)'
;MFKIIVCVFFVAFFLRGNSKKLSGTEFDDAVKILNGGLTKLKDATGDWYTAREVDAAFKFIPNEVYSYEITASDYRNDRKNCTITVTYSYGVYNALVSVQCGGETAVNKTIVNQVNVEIVP
;
A
#
# COMPACT_ATOMS: atom_id res chain seq x y z
N MET A 1 24.84 10.48 -26.01
CA MET A 1 24.86 9.66 -24.77
C MET A 1 23.47 9.69 -24.15
N PHE A 2 22.64 8.66 -24.39
CA PHE A 2 21.36 8.49 -23.70
C PHE A 2 21.63 7.70 -22.42
N LYS A 3 21.65 8.38 -21.27
CA LYS A 3 21.78 7.73 -19.97
C LYS A 3 20.44 7.80 -19.24
N ILE A 4 19.74 6.66 -19.28
CA ILE A 4 18.92 6.09 -18.20
C ILE A 4 18.06 7.13 -17.43
N ILE A 5 16.89 7.46 -17.99
CA ILE A 5 15.75 8.08 -17.25
C ILE A 5 14.59 7.06 -17.21
N VAL A 6 14.90 5.76 -17.13
CA VAL A 6 13.86 4.71 -17.14
C VAL A 6 13.59 4.18 -15.72
N CYS A 7 14.57 4.22 -14.82
CA CYS A 7 14.40 3.69 -13.46
C CYS A 7 13.50 4.54 -12.56
N VAL A 8 13.45 5.87 -12.75
CA VAL A 8 12.63 6.76 -11.89
C VAL A 8 11.13 6.65 -12.21
N PHE A 9 10.77 6.41 -13.48
CA PHE A 9 9.38 6.29 -13.90
C PHE A 9 8.70 5.00 -13.39
N PHE A 10 9.44 3.88 -13.32
CA PHE A 10 8.87 2.63 -12.82
C PHE A 10 8.54 2.67 -11.32
N VAL A 11 9.39 3.29 -10.50
CA VAL A 11 9.13 3.45 -9.05
C VAL A 11 7.89 4.33 -8.81
N ALA A 12 7.74 5.41 -9.58
CA ALA A 12 6.57 6.28 -9.50
C ALA A 12 5.27 5.57 -9.92
N PHE A 13 5.33 4.60 -10.84
CA PHE A 13 4.16 3.85 -11.29
C PHE A 13 3.68 2.83 -10.25
N PHE A 14 4.59 2.13 -9.58
CA PHE A 14 4.23 1.21 -8.48
C PHE A 14 3.61 1.94 -7.28
N LEU A 15 3.97 3.20 -7.04
CA LEU A 15 3.37 4.01 -5.96
C LEU A 15 1.93 4.47 -6.26
N ARG A 16 1.54 4.60 -7.54
CA ARG A 16 0.18 5.04 -7.92
C ARG A 16 -0.92 4.05 -7.55
N GLY A 17 -0.60 2.75 -7.47
CA GLY A 17 -1.57 1.72 -7.06
C GLY A 17 -2.02 1.83 -5.61
N ASN A 18 -1.20 2.47 -4.75
CA ASN A 18 -1.40 2.53 -3.29
C ASN A 18 -1.66 3.96 -2.78
N SER A 19 -1.92 4.92 -3.68
CA SER A 19 -2.16 6.31 -3.30
C SER A 19 -3.62 6.71 -3.51
N LYS A 20 -4.25 7.28 -2.48
CA LYS A 20 -5.60 7.85 -2.55
C LYS A 20 -5.51 9.37 -2.70
N LYS A 21 -6.15 9.94 -3.73
CA LYS A 21 -6.33 11.39 -3.84
C LYS A 21 -7.22 11.86 -2.68
N LEU A 22 -6.75 12.86 -1.94
CA LEU A 22 -7.49 13.43 -0.82
C LEU A 22 -8.54 14.42 -1.32
N SER A 23 -9.61 14.57 -0.54
CA SER A 23 -10.72 15.49 -0.82
C SER A 23 -11.39 15.94 0.48
N GLY A 24 -12.00 17.14 0.48
CA GLY A 24 -12.68 17.68 1.65
C GLY A 24 -11.73 17.88 2.84
N THR A 25 -12.18 17.54 4.05
CA THR A 25 -11.42 17.75 5.28
C THR A 25 -10.04 17.07 5.27
N GLU A 26 -9.92 15.86 4.69
CA GLU A 26 -8.61 15.18 4.60
C GLU A 26 -7.60 15.99 3.76
N PHE A 27 -8.09 16.68 2.72
CA PHE A 27 -7.26 17.55 1.89
C PHE A 27 -6.85 18.81 2.67
N ASP A 28 -7.80 19.45 3.35
CA ASP A 28 -7.53 20.66 4.13
C ASP A 28 -6.49 20.42 5.23
N ASP A 29 -6.57 19.27 5.91
CA ASP A 29 -5.59 18.91 6.94
C ASP A 29 -4.21 18.61 6.34
N ALA A 30 -4.15 17.99 5.16
CA ALA A 30 -2.88 17.80 4.46
C ALA A 30 -2.23 19.14 4.06
N VAL A 31 -3.02 20.14 3.64
CA VAL A 31 -2.52 21.49 3.34
C VAL A 31 -2.00 22.20 4.60
N LYS A 32 -2.65 22.03 5.76
CA LYS A 32 -2.13 22.57 7.03
C LYS A 32 -0.78 21.94 7.40
N ILE A 33 -0.63 20.62 7.22
CA ILE A 33 0.63 19.93 7.45
C ILE A 33 1.73 20.46 6.52
N LEU A 34 1.42 20.65 5.23
CA LEU A 34 2.35 21.24 4.26
C LEU A 34 2.82 22.62 4.74
N ASN A 35 1.91 23.51 5.09
CA ASN A 35 2.25 24.86 5.56
C ASN A 35 3.07 24.83 6.86
N GLY A 36 2.76 23.94 7.79
CA GLY A 36 3.58 23.72 8.99
C GLY A 36 4.99 23.23 8.65
N GLY A 37 5.13 22.36 7.65
CA GLY A 37 6.42 21.89 7.15
C GLY A 37 7.25 23.00 6.49
N LEU A 38 6.62 23.85 5.68
CA LEU A 38 7.28 25.01 5.06
C LEU A 38 7.78 26.02 6.12
N THR A 39 6.99 26.25 7.17
CA THR A 39 7.43 27.09 8.31
C THR A 39 8.65 26.49 9.01
N LYS A 40 8.63 25.18 9.30
CA LYS A 40 9.79 24.50 9.91
C LYS A 40 11.02 24.53 9.02
N LEU A 41 10.85 24.43 7.70
CA LEU A 41 11.96 24.52 6.75
C LEU A 41 12.60 25.92 6.78
N LYS A 42 11.77 26.97 6.83
CA LYS A 42 12.23 28.35 7.03
C LYS A 42 13.03 28.49 8.32
N ASP A 43 12.55 27.94 9.42
CA ASP A 43 13.25 28.02 10.70
C ASP A 43 14.60 27.29 10.68
N ALA A 44 14.71 26.18 9.92
CA ALA A 44 15.93 25.36 9.87
C ALA A 44 16.98 25.85 8.85
N THR A 45 16.54 26.42 7.73
CA THR A 45 17.42 26.75 6.58
C THR A 45 17.49 28.25 6.28
N GLY A 46 16.54 29.04 6.77
CA GLY A 46 16.35 30.43 6.39
C GLY A 46 15.60 30.62 5.06
N ASP A 47 15.48 29.56 4.24
CA ASP A 47 14.78 29.61 2.96
C ASP A 47 13.26 29.71 3.17
N TRP A 48 12.63 30.67 2.51
CA TRP A 48 11.21 30.92 2.67
C TRP A 48 10.43 30.55 1.41
N TYR A 49 9.60 29.52 1.55
CA TYR A 49 8.62 29.10 0.55
C TYR A 49 7.20 29.23 1.11
N THR A 50 6.28 29.68 0.27
CA THR A 50 4.85 29.77 0.60
C THR A 50 4.05 29.05 -0.47
N ALA A 51 3.24 28.07 -0.08
CA ALA A 51 2.31 27.43 -0.99
C ALA A 51 1.20 28.43 -1.35
N ARG A 52 1.13 28.86 -2.62
CA ARG A 52 0.07 29.75 -3.11
C ARG A 52 -1.20 28.99 -3.49
N GLU A 53 -1.01 27.80 -4.05
CA GLU A 53 -2.08 26.90 -4.49
C GLU A 53 -1.59 25.46 -4.32
N VAL A 54 -2.51 24.54 -4.03
CA VAL A 54 -2.26 23.10 -3.93
C VAL A 54 -3.24 22.40 -4.86
N ASP A 55 -2.78 21.92 -6.01
CA ASP A 55 -3.65 21.31 -7.03
C ASP A 55 -4.18 19.92 -6.61
N ALA A 56 -3.37 19.18 -5.86
CA ALA A 56 -3.70 17.85 -5.39
C ALA A 56 -2.84 17.43 -4.19
N ALA A 57 -3.45 16.70 -3.25
CA ALA A 57 -2.77 15.99 -2.20
C ALA A 57 -3.11 14.50 -2.29
N PHE A 58 -2.11 13.65 -2.05
CA PHE A 58 -2.26 12.19 -2.10
C PHE A 58 -1.77 11.58 -0.80
N LYS A 59 -2.54 10.63 -0.26
CA LYS A 59 -2.13 9.82 0.87
C LYS A 59 -1.68 8.46 0.37
N PHE A 60 -0.43 8.11 0.68
CA PHE A 60 0.05 6.74 0.48
C PHE A 60 -0.54 5.84 1.57
N ILE A 61 -1.19 4.77 1.16
CA ILE A 61 -1.69 3.72 2.05
C ILE A 61 -0.71 2.56 1.91
N PRO A 62 0.20 2.35 2.88
CA PRO A 62 1.11 1.23 2.83
C PRO A 62 0.30 -0.07 2.84
N ASN A 63 0.70 -1.00 1.98
CA ASN A 63 0.20 -2.35 1.97
C ASN A 63 1.39 -3.31 2.18
N GLU A 64 1.19 -4.35 2.97
CA GLU A 64 2.13 -5.45 3.11
C GLU A 64 1.63 -6.65 2.33
N VAL A 65 2.52 -7.26 1.55
CA VAL A 65 2.21 -8.44 0.76
C VAL A 65 3.09 -9.58 1.24
N TYR A 66 2.46 -10.62 1.76
CA TYR A 66 3.10 -11.88 2.12
C TYR A 66 2.74 -12.92 1.06
N SER A 67 3.72 -13.67 0.57
CA SER A 67 3.50 -14.77 -0.36
C SER A 67 4.09 -16.05 0.22
N TYR A 68 3.29 -17.11 0.21
CA TYR A 68 3.65 -18.40 0.76
C TYR A 68 3.50 -19.46 -0.32
N GLU A 69 4.53 -20.28 -0.51
CA GLU A 69 4.44 -21.51 -1.29
C GLU A 69 4.28 -22.67 -0.31
N ILE A 70 3.13 -23.34 -0.37
CA ILE A 70 2.78 -24.42 0.54
C ILE A 70 2.31 -25.65 -0.23
N THR A 71 2.42 -26.82 0.38
CA THR A 71 1.67 -28.01 -0.05
C THR A 71 0.42 -28.12 0.81
N ALA A 72 -0.76 -28.01 0.19
CA ALA A 72 -2.05 -28.16 0.86
C ALA A 72 -2.74 -29.45 0.40
N SER A 73 -3.55 -30.07 1.26
CA SER A 73 -4.42 -31.18 0.90
C SER A 73 -5.82 -30.65 0.59
N ASP A 74 -6.44 -31.10 -0.49
CA ASP A 74 -7.84 -30.79 -0.78
C ASP A 74 -8.82 -31.71 -0.03
N TYR A 75 -10.12 -31.57 -0.29
CA TYR A 75 -11.18 -32.37 0.36
C TYR A 75 -11.11 -33.87 0.03
N ARG A 76 -10.29 -34.28 -0.94
CA ARG A 76 -10.05 -35.68 -1.32
C ARG A 76 -8.74 -36.22 -0.75
N ASN A 77 -8.03 -35.44 0.08
CA ASN A 77 -6.67 -35.69 0.55
C ASN A 77 -5.58 -35.68 -0.54
N ASP A 78 -5.88 -35.14 -1.73
CA ASP A 78 -4.86 -34.97 -2.76
C ASP A 78 -3.97 -33.78 -2.42
N ARG A 79 -2.65 -34.01 -2.42
CA ARG A 79 -1.65 -32.97 -2.14
C ARG A 79 -1.42 -32.11 -3.37
N LYS A 80 -1.59 -30.79 -3.21
CA LYS A 80 -1.38 -29.79 -4.26
C LYS A 80 -0.40 -28.73 -3.78
N ASN A 81 0.48 -28.29 -4.68
CA ASN A 81 1.30 -27.11 -4.44
C ASN A 81 0.43 -25.88 -4.67
N CYS A 82 0.42 -24.99 -3.68
CA CYS A 82 -0.38 -23.79 -3.67
C CYS A 82 0.47 -22.57 -3.35
N THR A 83 0.18 -21.47 -4.05
CA THR A 83 0.67 -20.14 -3.72
C THR A 83 -0.45 -19.38 -3.01
N ILE A 84 -0.19 -18.95 -1.77
CA ILE A 84 -1.10 -18.10 -1.00
C ILE A 84 -0.50 -16.71 -0.93
N THR A 85 -1.21 -15.70 -1.41
CA THR A 85 -0.83 -14.30 -1.30
C THR A 85 -1.76 -13.58 -0.35
N VAL A 86 -1.22 -12.95 0.69
CA VAL A 86 -1.97 -12.16 1.67
C VAL A 86 -1.53 -10.71 1.55
N THR A 87 -2.46 -9.82 1.18
CA THR A 87 -2.23 -8.37 1.09
C THR A 87 -2.95 -7.66 2.22
N TYR A 88 -2.21 -7.13 3.18
CA TYR A 88 -2.72 -6.32 4.30
C TYR A 88 -2.74 -4.85 3.94
N SER A 89 -3.87 -4.17 4.16
CA SER A 89 -3.97 -2.72 4.05
C SER A 89 -4.09 -2.06 5.41
N TYR A 90 -3.05 -1.32 5.81
CA TYR A 90 -2.96 -0.65 7.11
C TYR A 90 -4.05 0.41 7.33
N GLY A 91 -4.61 0.97 6.25
CA GLY A 91 -5.63 2.01 6.35
C GLY A 91 -7.03 1.51 6.68
N VAL A 92 -7.31 0.21 6.47
CA VAL A 92 -8.68 -0.33 6.49
C VAL A 92 -8.80 -1.62 7.30
N TYR A 93 -7.72 -2.11 7.92
CA TYR A 93 -7.66 -3.40 8.65
C TYR A 93 -8.24 -4.57 7.84
N ASN A 94 -8.06 -4.53 6.53
CA ASN A 94 -8.54 -5.55 5.61
C ASN A 94 -7.34 -6.33 5.07
N ALA A 95 -7.51 -7.64 4.93
CA ALA A 95 -6.57 -8.51 4.26
C ALA A 95 -7.22 -9.13 3.02
N LEU A 96 -6.61 -9.02 1.85
CA LEU A 96 -7.00 -9.78 0.68
C LEU A 96 -6.17 -11.06 0.64
N VAL A 97 -6.82 -12.21 0.68
CA VAL A 97 -6.17 -13.53 0.54
C VAL A 97 -6.47 -14.08 -0.85
N SER A 98 -5.42 -14.42 -1.60
CA SER A 98 -5.49 -15.10 -2.88
C SER A 98 -4.86 -16.48 -2.74
N VAL A 99 -5.57 -17.53 -3.16
CA VAL A 99 -5.09 -18.91 -3.13
C VAL A 99 -5.10 -19.46 -4.55
N GLN A 100 -3.96 -19.93 -5.01
CA GLN A 100 -3.81 -20.57 -6.31
C GLN A 100 -3.13 -21.93 -6.14
N CYS A 101 -3.78 -23.02 -6.55
CA CYS A 101 -3.24 -24.37 -6.41
C CYS A 101 -3.08 -25.04 -7.78
N GLY A 102 -1.97 -25.75 -8.02
CA GLY A 102 -1.83 -26.70 -9.14
C GLY A 102 -2.11 -26.15 -10.55
N GLY A 103 -1.91 -24.85 -10.79
CA GLY A 103 -2.24 -24.20 -12.07
C GLY A 103 -3.72 -23.85 -12.27
N GLU A 104 -4.55 -24.03 -11.25
CA GLU A 104 -5.96 -23.61 -11.22
C GLU A 104 -6.09 -22.07 -11.16
N THR A 105 -7.28 -21.56 -11.44
CA THR A 105 -7.60 -20.13 -11.30
C THR A 105 -7.50 -19.71 -9.84
N ALA A 106 -6.84 -18.59 -9.59
CA ALA A 106 -6.73 -18.04 -8.24
C ALA A 106 -8.10 -17.69 -7.65
N VAL A 107 -8.35 -18.14 -6.42
CA VAL A 107 -9.54 -17.78 -5.64
C VAL A 107 -9.17 -16.64 -4.70
N ASN A 108 -9.89 -15.53 -4.79
CA ASN A 108 -9.66 -14.33 -3.98
C ASN A 108 -10.75 -14.17 -2.93
N LYS A 109 -10.37 -13.89 -1.69
CA LYS A 109 -11.28 -13.60 -0.59
C LYS A 109 -10.78 -12.44 0.25
N THR A 110 -11.62 -11.42 0.40
CA THR A 110 -11.35 -10.31 1.31
C THR A 110 -11.77 -10.71 2.73
N ILE A 111 -10.83 -10.65 3.67
CA ILE A 111 -11.06 -10.79 5.10
C ILE A 111 -11.17 -9.37 5.68
N VAL A 112 -12.34 -9.04 6.21
CA VAL A 112 -12.65 -7.73 6.81
C VAL A 112 -12.66 -7.89 8.32
N ASN A 113 -11.91 -7.04 9.04
CA ASN A 113 -11.97 -6.92 10.51
C ASN A 113 -11.84 -8.25 11.29
N GLN A 114 -10.84 -9.07 10.99
CA GLN A 114 -10.45 -10.15 11.90
C GLN A 114 -9.13 -9.81 12.61
N VAL A 115 -9.17 -8.78 13.46
CA VAL A 115 -8.22 -8.67 14.57
C VAL A 115 -8.65 -9.69 15.60
N ASN A 116 -8.23 -10.94 15.42
CA ASN A 116 -8.13 -11.94 16.49
C ASN A 116 -7.41 -13.16 15.93
N VAL A 117 -6.09 -13.05 15.87
CA VAL A 117 -5.26 -14.22 16.12
C VAL A 117 -4.30 -13.79 17.22
N GLU A 118 -4.71 -14.07 18.46
CA GLU A 118 -3.75 -14.15 19.57
C GLU A 118 -2.65 -15.10 19.12
N ILE A 119 -1.45 -14.56 18.94
CA ILE A 119 -0.23 -15.38 18.84
C ILE A 119 0.00 -15.88 20.27
N VAL A 120 -0.54 -17.05 20.58
CA VAL A 120 -0.15 -17.78 21.80
C VAL A 120 1.25 -18.33 21.52
N PRO A 121 2.26 -18.01 22.38
CA PRO A 121 3.65 -18.42 22.18
C PRO A 121 3.87 -19.93 22.22
#